data_AF-A0A9X2VZS0-F1
#
_entry.id   AF-A0A9X2VZS0-F1
#
_cell.length_a   1.000
_cell.length_b   1.000
_cell.length_c   1.000
_cell.angle_alpha   90.00
_cell.angle_beta   90.00
_cell.angle_gamma   90.00
#
_symmetry.space_group_name_H-M   'P 1'
#
loop_
_entity.id
_entity.type
_entity.pdbx_description
1 polymer ?
#
loop_
_entity_poly.entity_id
_entity_poly.type
_entity_poly.pdbx_seq_one_letter_code
_entity_poly.pdbx_strand_id
1 'polypeptide(L)'
;MSEVALHIGGRTYRVACAAGEEDRVARLGATIAEKLASMGNPSGPDAQNLLFAALLLADEVQEARDSLSGAEDAQQAATREAEAASAQVRRLEDRIADLEADLSRMKDAAKASAQALEEARSREGQLTHAVESGEGEAAELRSRVAELERAAEARPAPLVGSETGADISALAPALEHFAEMLEQCADKLESRATAS
;
A
#
# COMPACT_ATOMS: atom_id res chain seq x y z
N MET A 1 11.75 -67.01 42.06
CA MET A 1 10.29 -66.84 41.87
C MET A 1 9.73 -66.42 43.21
N SER A 2 8.95 -65.35 43.22
CA SER A 2 8.33 -64.82 44.44
C SER A 2 6.86 -65.24 44.48
N GLU A 3 6.27 -65.31 45.67
CA GLU A 3 4.87 -65.72 45.86
C GLU A 3 4.21 -64.75 46.84
N VAL A 4 3.00 -64.30 46.50
CA VAL A 4 2.21 -63.38 47.33
C VAL A 4 0.91 -64.07 47.76
N ALA A 5 0.58 -63.95 49.04
CA ALA A 5 -0.69 -64.42 49.60
C ALA A 5 -1.75 -63.30 49.56
N LEU A 6 -2.81 -63.52 48.78
CA LEU A 6 -3.94 -62.61 48.62
C LEU A 6 -5.13 -63.10 49.43
N HIS A 7 -5.80 -62.20 50.15
CA HIS A 7 -6.97 -62.52 50.96
C HIS A 7 -8.21 -61.95 50.28
N ILE A 8 -9.06 -62.80 49.69
CA ILE A 8 -10.21 -62.39 48.87
C ILE A 8 -11.42 -63.23 49.27
N GLY A 9 -12.51 -62.57 49.66
CA GLY A 9 -13.78 -63.26 49.97
C GLY A 9 -13.67 -64.31 51.09
N GLY A 10 -12.85 -64.06 52.11
CA GLY A 10 -12.62 -65.00 53.21
C GLY A 10 -11.67 -66.17 52.89
N ARG A 11 -11.04 -66.20 51.71
CA ARG A 11 -10.08 -67.24 51.32
C ARG A 11 -8.70 -66.65 51.02
N THR A 12 -7.68 -67.46 51.28
CA THR A 12 -6.28 -67.12 50.95
C THR A 12 -5.87 -67.81 49.65
N TYR A 13 -5.47 -67.01 48.66
CA TYR A 13 -4.96 -67.45 47.36
C TYR A 13 -3.47 -67.14 47.30
N ARG A 14 -2.64 -68.09 46.86
CA ARG A 14 -1.22 -67.82 46.61
C ARG A 14 -0.97 -67.68 45.12
N VAL A 15 -0.35 -66.57 44.74
CA VAL A 15 -0.09 -66.20 43.34
C VAL A 15 1.41 -66.04 43.15
N ALA A 16 1.96 -66.81 42.21
CA ALA A 16 3.35 -66.66 41.80
C ALA A 16 3.51 -65.36 41.00
N CYS A 17 4.55 -64.59 41.32
CA CYS A 17 4.88 -63.34 40.64
C CYS A 17 6.39 -63.21 40.38
N ALA A 18 6.74 -62.30 39.48
CA ALA A 18 8.12 -61.91 39.24
C ALA A 18 8.67 -61.16 40.45
N ALA A 19 9.99 -61.24 40.66
CA ALA A 19 10.64 -60.48 41.73
C ALA A 19 10.48 -58.97 41.43
N GLY A 20 9.98 -58.20 42.40
CA GLY A 20 9.69 -56.77 42.29
C GLY A 20 8.23 -56.43 41.94
N GLU A 21 7.39 -57.41 41.59
CA GLU A 21 5.97 -57.20 41.26
C GLU A 21 5.03 -57.50 42.45
N GLU A 22 5.58 -57.87 43.61
CA GLU A 22 4.82 -58.33 44.77
C GLU A 22 3.77 -57.29 45.21
N ASP A 23 4.19 -56.02 45.30
CA ASP A 23 3.32 -54.91 45.70
C ASP A 23 2.20 -54.65 44.67
N ARG A 24 2.50 -54.81 43.37
CA ARG A 24 1.51 -54.63 42.31
C ARG A 24 0.43 -55.70 42.40
N VAL A 25 0.85 -56.96 42.56
CA VAL A 25 -0.06 -58.11 42.70
C VAL A 25 -0.89 -57.99 43.98
N ALA A 26 -0.29 -57.56 45.10
CA ALA A 26 -1.00 -57.29 46.34
C ALA A 26 -2.09 -56.21 46.16
N ARG A 27 -1.78 -55.09 45.50
CA ARG A 27 -2.76 -54.02 45.21
C ARG A 27 -3.90 -54.51 44.33
N LEU A 28 -3.61 -55.26 43.26
CA LEU A 28 -4.65 -55.83 42.40
C LEU A 28 -5.56 -56.80 43.15
N GLY A 29 -4.99 -57.63 44.02
CA GLY A 29 -5.75 -58.51 44.90
C GLY A 29 -6.67 -57.74 45.86
N ALA A 30 -6.19 -56.63 46.42
CA ALA A 30 -6.99 -55.74 47.26
C ALA A 30 -8.17 -55.13 46.48
N THR A 31 -7.95 -54.66 45.26
CA THR A 31 -9.04 -54.15 44.40
C THR A 31 -10.11 -55.20 44.12
N ILE A 32 -9.71 -56.46 43.87
CA ILE A 32 -10.67 -57.57 43.70
C ILE A 32 -11.44 -57.82 45.00
N ALA A 33 -10.77 -57.81 46.16
CA ALA A 33 -11.40 -57.99 47.47
C ALA A 33 -12.40 -56.87 47.80
N GLU A 34 -12.03 -55.61 47.53
CA GLU A 34 -12.91 -54.45 47.67
C GLU A 34 -14.13 -54.55 46.75
N LYS A 35 -13.93 -54.93 45.48
CA LYS A 35 -15.05 -55.11 44.56
C LYS A 35 -15.99 -56.21 45.03
N LEU A 36 -15.44 -57.33 45.48
CA LEU A 36 -16.22 -58.44 46.04
C LEU A 36 -17.02 -58.01 47.28
N ALA A 37 -16.44 -57.20 48.17
CA ALA A 37 -17.12 -56.65 49.34
C ALA A 37 -18.23 -55.64 48.95
N SER A 38 -18.03 -54.86 47.89
CA SER A 38 -19.01 -53.88 47.41
C SER A 38 -20.30 -54.51 46.85
N MET A 39 -20.24 -55.77 46.43
CA MET A 39 -21.42 -56.52 45.95
C MET A 39 -22.36 -57.01 47.08
N GLY A 40 -22.03 -56.77 48.35
CA GLY A 40 -22.86 -57.14 49.49
C GLY A 40 -22.60 -58.57 49.98
N ASN A 41 -23.66 -59.28 50.40
CA ASN A 41 -23.55 -60.66 50.90
C ASN A 41 -23.60 -61.64 49.72
N PRO A 42 -22.45 -62.18 49.26
CA PRO A 42 -22.43 -63.01 48.07
C PRO A 42 -23.17 -64.33 48.34
N SER A 43 -24.36 -64.48 47.76
CA SER A 43 -25.18 -65.67 47.90
C SER A 43 -24.90 -66.61 46.73
N GLY A 44 -23.96 -67.53 46.90
CA GLY A 44 -23.56 -68.49 45.87
C GLY A 44 -22.12 -69.00 46.04
N PRO A 45 -21.66 -69.93 45.19
CA PRO A 45 -20.29 -70.43 45.21
C PRO A 45 -19.26 -69.32 44.97
N ASP A 46 -18.14 -69.32 45.70
CA ASP A 46 -17.06 -68.31 45.60
C ASP A 46 -16.62 -68.03 44.16
N ALA A 47 -16.53 -69.07 43.34
CA ALA A 47 -16.12 -68.96 41.94
C ALA A 47 -17.09 -68.08 41.12
N GLN A 48 -18.39 -68.17 41.42
CA GLN A 48 -19.41 -67.36 40.76
C GLN A 48 -19.35 -65.89 41.22
N ASN A 49 -19.10 -65.66 42.50
CA ASN A 49 -18.95 -64.32 43.05
C ASN A 49 -17.68 -63.63 42.52
N LEU A 50 -16.57 -64.36 42.40
CA LEU A 50 -15.34 -63.88 41.77
C LEU A 50 -15.52 -63.59 40.28
N LEU A 51 -16.32 -64.39 39.56
CA LEU A 51 -16.66 -64.12 38.17
C LEU A 51 -17.44 -62.80 38.04
N PHE A 52 -18.43 -62.55 38.90
CA PHE A 52 -19.14 -61.27 38.90
C PHE A 52 -18.22 -60.09 39.25
N ALA A 53 -17.35 -60.22 40.24
CA ALA A 53 -16.35 -59.18 40.56
C ALA A 53 -15.45 -58.88 39.35
N ALA A 54 -14.98 -59.92 38.66
CA ALA A 54 -14.12 -59.79 37.49
C ALA A 54 -14.84 -59.11 36.31
N LEU A 55 -16.11 -59.46 36.07
CA LEU A 55 -16.92 -58.82 35.02
C LEU A 55 -17.16 -57.33 35.32
N LEU A 56 -17.48 -56.98 36.56
CA LEU A 56 -17.67 -55.58 36.95
C LEU A 56 -16.38 -54.76 36.84
N LEU A 57 -15.24 -55.31 37.26
CA LEU A 57 -13.94 -54.63 37.09
C LEU A 57 -13.57 -54.49 35.61
N ALA A 58 -13.89 -55.50 34.79
CA ALA A 58 -13.68 -55.42 33.35
C ALA A 58 -14.54 -54.33 32.70
N ASP A 59 -15.80 -54.20 33.13
CA ASP A 59 -16.72 -53.15 32.69
C ASP A 59 -16.19 -51.76 33.05
N GLU A 60 -15.79 -51.52 34.31
CA GLU A 60 -15.19 -50.26 34.75
C GLU A 60 -13.93 -49.89 33.96
N VAL A 61 -13.08 -50.87 33.64
CA VAL A 61 -11.88 -50.64 32.80
C VAL A 61 -12.27 -50.28 31.37
N GLN A 62 -13.32 -50.88 30.81
CA GLN A 62 -13.78 -50.51 29.48
C GLN A 62 -14.44 -49.14 29.46
N GLU A 63 -15.31 -48.82 30.42
CA GLU A 63 -15.90 -47.49 30.55
C GLU A 63 -14.84 -46.40 30.71
N ALA A 64 -13.80 -46.66 31.51
CA ALA A 64 -12.68 -45.73 31.66
C ALA A 64 -11.88 -45.55 30.36
N ARG A 65 -11.68 -46.62 29.58
CA ARG A 65 -11.01 -46.55 28.27
C ARG A 65 -11.84 -45.80 27.24
N ASP A 66 -13.13 -46.04 27.20
CA ASP A 66 -14.06 -45.35 26.29
C ASP A 66 -14.19 -43.87 26.64
N SER A 67 -14.17 -43.55 27.94
CA SER A 67 -14.13 -42.17 28.41
C SER A 67 -12.82 -41.47 28.03
N LEU A 68 -11.69 -42.18 28.14
CA LEU A 68 -10.39 -41.64 27.75
C LEU A 68 -10.31 -41.41 26.25
N SER A 69 -10.76 -42.36 25.42
CA SER A 69 -10.77 -42.19 23.97
C SER A 69 -11.70 -41.05 23.54
N GLY A 70 -12.89 -40.94 24.15
CA GLY A 70 -13.79 -39.80 23.91
C GLY A 70 -13.17 -38.45 24.31
N ALA A 71 -12.43 -38.41 25.41
CA ALA A 71 -11.71 -37.21 25.84
C ALA A 71 -10.55 -36.86 24.88
N GLU A 72 -9.82 -37.86 24.39
CA GLU A 72 -8.76 -37.68 23.39
C GLU A 72 -9.32 -37.13 22.07
N ASP A 73 -10.43 -37.68 21.59
CA ASP A 73 -11.12 -37.20 20.38
C ASP A 73 -11.63 -35.77 20.54
N ALA A 74 -12.24 -35.44 21.69
CA ALA A 74 -12.68 -34.09 22.00
C ALA A 74 -11.50 -33.11 22.07
N GLN A 75 -10.38 -33.51 22.67
CA GLN A 75 -9.17 -32.69 22.75
C GLN A 75 -8.56 -32.45 21.36
N GLN A 76 -8.55 -33.47 20.50
CA GLN A 76 -8.09 -33.33 19.11
C GLN A 76 -9.00 -32.39 18.32
N ALA A 77 -10.32 -32.50 18.47
CA ALA A 77 -11.28 -31.60 17.83
C ALA A 77 -11.08 -30.15 18.28
N ALA A 78 -10.94 -29.91 19.59
CA ALA A 78 -10.67 -28.59 20.14
C ALA A 78 -9.34 -28.00 19.65
N THR A 79 -8.30 -28.83 19.51
CA THR A 79 -7.00 -28.40 18.98
C THR A 79 -7.12 -27.96 17.52
N ARG A 80 -7.81 -28.74 16.68
CA ARG A 80 -8.06 -28.37 15.27
C ARG A 80 -8.86 -27.08 15.14
N GLU A 81 -9.85 -26.88 16.00
CA GLU A 81 -10.65 -25.65 16.02
C GLU A 81 -9.80 -24.44 16.43
N ALA A 82 -8.94 -24.58 17.45
CA ALA A 82 -8.02 -23.54 17.88
C ALA A 82 -7.00 -23.16 16.79
N GLU A 83 -6.49 -24.16 16.06
CA GLU A 83 -5.60 -23.94 14.91
C GLU A 83 -6.32 -23.21 13.77
N ALA A 84 -7.55 -23.62 13.45
CA ALA A 84 -8.37 -22.97 12.43
C ALA A 84 -8.69 -21.51 12.79
N ALA A 85 -9.06 -21.26 14.05
CA ALA A 85 -9.30 -19.92 14.57
C ALA A 85 -8.03 -19.06 14.51
N SER A 86 -6.88 -19.61 14.92
CA SER A 86 -5.59 -18.92 14.84
C SER A 86 -5.21 -18.56 13.40
N ALA A 87 -5.45 -19.46 12.44
CA ALA A 87 -5.23 -19.19 11.03
C ALA A 87 -6.18 -18.11 10.50
N GLN A 88 -7.42 -18.04 10.99
CA GLN A 88 -8.37 -16.98 10.64
C GLN A 88 -7.94 -15.62 11.19
N VAL A 89 -7.45 -15.56 12.44
CA VAL A 89 -6.92 -14.32 13.03
C VAL A 89 -5.78 -13.77 12.19
N ARG A 90 -4.80 -14.60 11.80
CA ARG A 90 -3.69 -14.16 10.93
C ARG A 90 -4.17 -13.59 9.60
N ARG A 91 -5.13 -14.25 8.95
CA ARG A 91 -5.72 -13.72 7.70
C ARG A 91 -6.40 -12.36 7.89
N LEU A 92 -7.04 -12.14 9.04
CA LEU A 92 -7.66 -10.86 9.35
C LEU A 92 -6.61 -9.78 9.64
N GLU A 93 -5.53 -10.13 10.34
CA GLU A 93 -4.40 -9.23 10.59
C GLU A 93 -3.74 -8.78 9.27
N ASP A 94 -3.45 -9.70 8.37
CA ASP A 94 -2.91 -9.40 7.04
C ASP A 94 -3.85 -8.48 6.25
N ARG A 95 -5.16 -8.76 6.28
CA ARG A 95 -6.16 -7.94 5.60
C ARG A 95 -6.27 -6.53 6.19
N ILE A 96 -6.14 -6.39 7.50
CA ILE A 96 -6.14 -5.08 8.16
C ILE A 96 -4.91 -4.28 7.71
N ALA A 97 -3.73 -4.90 7.70
CA ALA A 97 -2.50 -4.23 7.26
C ALA A 97 -2.58 -3.75 5.79
N ASP A 98 -3.15 -4.56 4.89
CA ASP A 98 -3.40 -4.16 3.50
C ASP A 98 -4.34 -2.95 3.41
N LEU A 99 -5.45 -2.97 4.17
CA LEU A 99 -6.43 -1.88 4.18
C LEU A 99 -5.83 -0.59 4.77
N GLU A 100 -4.98 -0.68 5.78
CA GLU A 100 -4.27 0.46 6.35
C GLU A 100 -3.31 1.09 5.34
N ALA A 101 -2.57 0.25 4.59
CA ALA A 101 -1.68 0.72 3.53
C ALA A 101 -2.47 1.44 2.41
N ASP A 102 -3.60 0.88 1.99
CA ASP A 102 -4.45 1.50 0.98
C ASP A 102 -5.07 2.81 1.47
N LEU A 103 -5.53 2.87 2.73
CA LEU A 103 -6.01 4.12 3.33
C LEU A 103 -4.92 5.19 3.40
N SER A 104 -3.67 4.83 3.69
CA SER A 104 -2.55 5.78 3.66
C SER A 104 -2.34 6.32 2.24
N ARG A 105 -2.30 5.45 1.23
CA ARG A 105 -2.15 5.85 -0.18
C ARG A 105 -3.29 6.77 -0.64
N MET A 106 -4.53 6.46 -0.26
CA MET A 106 -5.69 7.31 -0.58
C MET A 106 -5.61 8.68 0.09
N LYS A 107 -5.15 8.74 1.35
CA LYS A 107 -4.95 10.01 2.06
C LYS A 107 -3.87 10.86 1.40
N ASP A 108 -2.75 10.25 1.02
CA ASP A 108 -1.67 10.95 0.33
C ASP A 108 -2.11 11.46 -1.05
N ALA A 109 -2.84 10.63 -1.81
CA ALA A 109 -3.40 11.03 -3.10
C ALA A 109 -4.44 12.17 -2.95
N ALA A 110 -5.32 12.10 -1.95
CA ALA A 110 -6.29 13.15 -1.66
C ALA A 110 -5.60 14.47 -1.27
N LYS A 111 -4.53 14.40 -0.47
CA LYS A 111 -3.72 15.56 -0.10
C LYS A 111 -3.04 16.18 -1.32
N ALA A 112 -2.43 15.36 -2.18
CA ALA A 112 -1.81 15.83 -3.42
C ALA A 112 -2.83 16.48 -4.37
N SER A 113 -4.02 15.89 -4.50
CA SER A 113 -5.12 16.46 -5.29
C SER A 113 -5.58 17.82 -4.73
N ALA A 114 -5.73 17.93 -3.41
CA ALA A 114 -6.09 19.20 -2.77
C ALA A 114 -5.02 20.29 -2.99
N GLN A 115 -3.74 19.94 -2.91
CA GLN A 115 -2.63 20.85 -3.20
C GLN A 115 -2.64 21.30 -4.67
N ALA A 116 -2.85 20.38 -5.61
CA ALA A 116 -2.94 20.70 -7.03
C ALA A 116 -4.11 21.65 -7.36
N LEU A 117 -5.26 21.47 -6.69
CA LEU A 117 -6.41 22.37 -6.84
C LEU A 117 -6.12 23.77 -6.31
N GLU A 118 -5.42 23.88 -5.17
CA GLU A 118 -5.04 25.18 -4.61
C GLU A 118 -4.03 25.91 -5.51
N GLU A 119 -3.03 25.19 -6.03
CA GLU A 119 -2.10 25.74 -7.01
C GLU A 119 -2.81 26.19 -8.29
N ALA A 120 -3.77 25.40 -8.79
CA ALA A 120 -4.55 25.76 -9.97
C ALA A 120 -5.37 27.04 -9.74
N ARG A 121 -6.03 27.16 -8.57
CA ARG A 121 -6.76 28.38 -8.18
C ARG A 121 -5.84 29.59 -8.06
N SER A 122 -4.66 29.43 -7.47
CA SER A 122 -3.69 30.51 -7.39
C SER A 122 -3.22 30.97 -8.78
N ARG A 123 -3.00 30.03 -9.72
CA ARG A 123 -2.63 30.36 -11.11
C ARG A 123 -3.78 31.05 -11.84
N GLU A 124 -5.01 30.59 -11.63
CA GLU A 124 -6.20 31.24 -12.17
C GLU A 124 -6.26 32.71 -11.72
N GLY A 125 -6.12 32.98 -10.41
CA GLY A 125 -6.09 34.35 -9.90
C GLY A 125 -4.95 35.21 -10.46
N GLN A 126 -3.75 34.63 -10.63
CA GLN A 126 -2.62 35.33 -11.27
C GLN A 126 -2.91 35.67 -12.73
N LEU A 127 -3.50 34.74 -13.48
CA LEU A 127 -3.86 34.95 -14.88
C LEU A 127 -4.96 35.99 -15.02
N THR A 128 -5.99 35.96 -14.15
CA THR A 128 -7.04 36.99 -14.12
C THR A 128 -6.42 38.38 -13.92
N HIS A 129 -5.55 38.55 -12.92
CA HIS A 129 -4.87 39.83 -12.69
C HIS A 129 -3.97 40.24 -13.87
N ALA A 130 -3.25 39.30 -14.49
CA ALA A 130 -2.41 39.58 -15.65
C ALA A 130 -3.24 40.02 -16.88
N VAL A 131 -4.41 39.41 -17.09
CA VAL A 131 -5.35 39.81 -18.14
C VAL A 131 -5.88 41.22 -17.86
N GLU A 132 -6.35 41.51 -16.65
CA GLU A 132 -6.83 42.84 -16.27
C GLU A 132 -5.74 43.92 -16.46
N SER A 133 -4.50 43.65 -16.04
CA SER A 133 -3.36 44.55 -16.25
C SER A 133 -3.09 44.78 -17.74
N GLY A 134 -3.05 43.71 -18.54
CA GLY A 134 -2.80 43.80 -19.99
C GLY A 134 -3.92 44.53 -20.74
N GLU A 135 -5.17 44.36 -20.34
CA GLU A 135 -6.30 45.13 -20.87
C GLU A 135 -6.18 46.62 -20.56
N GLY A 136 -5.73 46.96 -19.34
CA GLY A 136 -5.42 48.33 -18.93
C GLY A 136 -4.31 48.96 -19.78
N GLU A 137 -3.18 48.29 -19.93
CA GLU A 137 -2.06 48.73 -20.78
C GLU A 137 -2.50 48.91 -22.24
N ALA A 138 -3.29 47.98 -22.78
CA ALA A 138 -3.81 48.08 -24.14
C ALA A 138 -4.79 49.24 -24.31
N ALA A 139 -5.59 49.58 -23.29
CA ALA A 139 -6.46 50.75 -23.31
C ALA A 139 -5.65 52.06 -23.31
N GLU A 140 -4.58 52.13 -22.50
CA GLU A 140 -3.67 53.27 -22.45
C GLU A 140 -2.97 53.50 -23.80
N LEU A 141 -2.39 52.44 -24.38
CA LEU A 141 -1.75 52.49 -25.69
C LEU A 141 -2.72 52.94 -26.79
N ARG A 142 -3.96 52.42 -26.78
CA ARG A 142 -5.01 52.85 -27.73
C ARG A 142 -5.35 54.34 -27.58
N SER A 143 -5.47 54.85 -26.36
CA SER A 143 -5.67 56.28 -26.11
C SER A 143 -4.50 57.11 -26.65
N ARG A 144 -3.27 56.66 -26.39
CA ARG A 144 -2.06 57.35 -26.83
C ARG A 144 -1.90 57.39 -28.35
N VAL A 145 -2.21 56.29 -29.04
CA VAL A 145 -2.26 56.24 -30.51
C VAL A 145 -3.27 57.25 -31.03
N ALA A 146 -4.50 57.29 -30.48
CA ALA A 146 -5.52 58.23 -30.89
C ALA A 146 -5.13 59.71 -30.64
N GLU A 147 -4.39 60.00 -29.56
CA GLU A 147 -3.82 61.34 -29.31
C GLU A 147 -2.77 61.72 -30.35
N LEU A 148 -1.86 60.80 -30.67
CA LEU A 148 -0.81 61.02 -31.67
C LEU A 148 -1.39 61.19 -33.08
N GLU A 149 -2.41 60.41 -33.44
CA GLU A 149 -3.16 60.56 -34.70
C GLU A 149 -3.81 61.94 -34.78
N ARG A 150 -4.53 62.38 -33.73
CA ARG A 150 -5.08 63.74 -33.66
C ARG A 150 -4.02 64.82 -33.76
N ALA A 151 -2.88 64.65 -33.10
CA ALA A 151 -1.76 65.60 -33.17
C ALA A 151 -1.12 65.65 -34.57
N ALA A 152 -1.05 64.50 -35.27
CA ALA A 152 -0.57 64.42 -36.65
C ALA A 152 -1.54 65.11 -37.63
N GLU A 153 -2.85 64.93 -37.46
CA GLU A 153 -3.88 65.62 -38.25
C GLU A 153 -3.92 67.14 -37.99
N ALA A 154 -3.72 67.57 -36.74
CA ALA A 154 -3.71 68.98 -36.35
C ALA A 154 -2.40 69.71 -36.70
N ARG A 155 -1.33 68.98 -37.02
CA ARG A 155 -0.09 69.57 -37.52
C ARG A 155 -0.42 70.20 -38.88
N PRO A 156 -0.21 71.51 -39.07
CA PRO A 156 -0.42 72.12 -40.37
C PRO A 156 0.39 71.32 -41.38
N ALA A 157 -0.23 70.97 -42.52
CA ALA A 157 0.49 70.44 -43.67
C ALA A 157 1.77 71.27 -43.79
N PRO A 158 2.96 70.65 -43.97
CA PRO A 158 4.15 71.44 -44.22
C PRO A 158 3.73 72.44 -45.29
N LEU A 159 3.90 73.73 -45.00
CA LEU A 159 3.72 74.75 -46.00
C LEU A 159 4.67 74.35 -47.12
N VAL A 160 4.14 73.63 -48.09
CA VAL A 160 4.64 73.60 -49.44
C VAL A 160 4.28 74.97 -49.96
N GLY A 161 4.99 75.97 -49.44
CA GLY A 161 5.37 77.10 -50.25
C GLY A 161 6.05 76.47 -51.44
N SER A 162 5.46 76.67 -52.60
CA SER A 162 6.05 76.40 -53.90
C SER A 162 7.28 77.29 -54.10
N GLU A 163 8.35 77.04 -53.35
CA GLU A 163 9.72 77.49 -53.60
C GLU A 163 10.69 76.31 -53.65
N THR A 164 10.20 75.14 -54.06
CA THR A 164 11.04 74.07 -54.63
C THR A 164 10.61 73.76 -56.05
N GLY A 165 10.53 74.80 -56.87
CA GLY A 165 11.09 74.74 -58.21
C GLY A 165 12.60 74.95 -58.09
N ALA A 166 13.30 74.03 -57.40
CA ALA A 166 14.73 73.90 -57.67
C ALA A 166 14.79 73.46 -59.12
N ASP A 167 15.21 74.36 -60.01
CA ASP A 167 15.31 74.16 -61.46
C ASP A 167 15.90 72.78 -61.76
N ILE A 168 15.07 71.76 -61.97
CA ILE A 168 15.52 70.42 -62.37
C ILE A 168 16.18 70.53 -63.76
N SER A 169 15.81 71.57 -64.53
CA SER A 169 16.49 72.01 -65.74
C SER A 169 17.96 72.40 -65.51
N ALA A 170 18.34 72.88 -64.33
CA ALA A 170 19.72 73.22 -63.98
C ALA A 170 20.52 72.03 -63.41
N LEU A 171 19.84 70.94 -63.04
CA LEU A 171 20.48 69.70 -62.59
C LEU A 171 21.06 68.90 -63.77
N ALA A 172 20.46 69.01 -64.96
CA ALA A 172 20.92 68.29 -66.15
C ALA A 172 22.37 68.68 -66.55
N PRO A 173 22.75 69.98 -66.68
CA PRO A 173 24.13 70.35 -66.96
C PRO A 173 25.12 69.96 -65.84
N ALA A 174 24.68 70.01 -64.58
CA ALA A 174 25.53 69.65 -63.44
C ALA A 174 25.82 68.14 -63.39
N LEU A 175 24.85 67.30 -63.74
CA LEU A 175 25.02 65.86 -63.85
C LEU A 175 25.89 65.47 -65.05
N GLU A 176 25.76 66.15 -66.20
CA GLU A 176 26.66 65.96 -67.35
C GLU A 176 28.11 66.33 -67.00
N HIS A 177 28.33 67.48 -66.35
CA HIS A 177 29.67 67.87 -65.92
C HIS A 177 30.27 66.90 -64.90
N PHE A 178 29.46 66.35 -64.00
CA PHE A 178 29.91 65.35 -63.03
C PHE A 178 30.27 64.02 -63.72
N ALA A 179 29.52 63.62 -64.75
CA ALA A 179 29.84 62.46 -65.56
C ALA A 179 31.19 62.66 -66.32
N GLU A 180 31.42 63.82 -66.92
CA GLU A 180 32.71 64.16 -67.56
C GLU A 180 33.86 64.15 -66.56
N MET A 181 33.66 64.68 -65.34
CA MET A 181 34.68 64.64 -64.30
C MET A 181 35.03 63.20 -63.89
N LEU A 182 34.04 62.31 -63.81
CA LEU A 182 34.27 60.89 -63.50
C LEU A 182 35.01 60.18 -64.63
N GLU A 183 34.67 60.46 -65.89
CA GLU A 183 35.37 59.92 -67.06
C GLU A 183 36.84 60.38 -67.10
N GLN A 184 37.09 61.67 -66.88
CA GLN A 184 38.46 62.21 -66.78
C GLN A 184 39.25 61.62 -65.60
N CYS A 185 38.59 61.28 -64.50
CA CYS A 185 39.24 60.61 -63.37
C CYS A 185 39.57 59.15 -63.71
N ALA A 186 38.69 58.45 -64.42
CA ALA A 186 38.95 57.10 -64.91
C ALA A 186 40.13 57.09 -65.90
N ASP A 187 40.15 57.98 -66.89
CA ASP A 187 41.26 58.12 -67.84
C ASP A 187 42.60 58.43 -67.14
N LYS A 188 42.59 59.27 -66.10
CA LYS A 188 43.78 59.56 -65.29
C LYS A 188 44.25 58.35 -64.46
N LEU A 189 43.33 57.51 -63.99
CA LEU A 189 43.69 56.28 -63.29
C LEU A 189 44.23 55.23 -64.25
N GLU A 190 43.65 55.07 -65.43
CA GLU A 190 44.12 54.13 -66.46
C GLU A 190 45.47 54.57 -67.06
N SER A 191 45.65 55.86 -67.34
CA SER A 191 46.94 56.39 -67.81
C SER A 191 48.05 56.29 -66.75
N ARG A 192 47.71 56.43 -65.46
CA ARG A 192 48.67 56.25 -64.36
C ARG A 192 48.96 54.77 -64.07
N ALA A 193 48.03 53.86 -64.36
CA ALA A 193 48.25 52.42 -64.30
C ALA A 193 49.11 51.91 -65.47
N THR A 194 49.07 52.59 -66.63
CA THR A 194 49.85 52.24 -67.83
C THR A 194 51.20 52.97 -67.95
N ALA A 195 51.46 53.99 -67.12
CA ALA A 195 52.74 54.70 -67.02
C ALA A 195 53.60 54.28 -65.80
N SER A 196 53.28 53.14 -65.17
CA SER A 196 54.16 52.43 -64.23
C SER A 196 55.11 51.47 -64.94
#